data_AF-A0A950QL85-F1
#
_entry.id   AF-A0A950QL85-F1
#
_cell.length_a   1.000
_cell.length_b   1.000
_cell.length_c   1.000
_cell.angle_alpha   90.00
_cell.angle_beta   90.00
_cell.angle_gamma   90.00
#
_symmetry.space_group_name_H-M   'P 1'
#
loop_
_entity.id
_entity.type
_entity.pdbx_description
1 polymer ?
#
loop_
_entity_poly.entity_id
_entity_poly.type
_entity_poly.pdbx_seq_one_letter_code
_entity_poly.pdbx_strand_id
1 'polypeptide(L)'
;MRRLRNITITLEDDLAQWARIEAAKQDTSVSQLLAGILAERMSHQSDYERAMKRALARKPFLKLHGARLTREELHERRNLR
;
A
#
# COMPACT_ATOMS: atom_id res chain seq x y z
N MET A 1 -11.26 25.15 -7.16
CA MET A 1 -12.37 24.18 -7.12
C MET A 1 -11.89 22.82 -7.61
N ARG A 2 -12.11 21.74 -6.86
CA ARG A 2 -11.78 20.37 -7.30
C ARG A 2 -12.76 19.97 -8.40
N ARG A 3 -12.28 19.60 -9.59
CA ARG A 3 -13.15 19.14 -10.69
C ARG A 3 -13.71 17.75 -10.34
N LEU A 4 -15.03 17.62 -10.35
CA LEU A 4 -15.72 16.33 -10.24
C LEU A 4 -15.94 15.76 -11.64
N ARG A 5 -15.80 14.44 -11.79
CA ARG A 5 -16.10 13.71 -13.02
C ARG A 5 -17.13 12.64 -12.69
N ASN A 6 -18.23 12.64 -13.42
CA ASN A 6 -19.26 11.62 -13.28
C ASN A 6 -18.80 10.34 -13.98
N ILE A 7 -18.90 9.21 -13.29
CA ILE A 7 -18.53 7.89 -13.80
C ILE A 7 -19.74 6.99 -13.58
N THR A 8 -20.22 6.36 -14.65
CA THR A 8 -21.26 5.34 -14.57
C THR A 8 -20.59 3.99 -14.39
N ILE A 9 -21.04 3.22 -13.40
CA ILE A 9 -20.57 1.86 -13.13
C ILE A 9 -21.76 0.91 -13.19
N THR A 10 -21.54 -0.27 -13.76
CA THR A 10 -22.52 -1.36 -13.74
C THR A 10 -22.15 -2.28 -12.56
N LEU A 11 -23.13 -2.56 -11.71
CA LEU A 11 -23.00 -3.45 -10.56
C LEU A 11 -24.09 -4.50 -10.63
N GLU A 12 -23.85 -5.66 -10.03
CA GLU A 12 -24.92 -6.61 -9.74
C GLU A 12 -25.93 -5.97 -8.77
N ASP A 13 -27.21 -6.32 -8.91
CA ASP A 13 -28.30 -5.68 -8.16
C ASP A 13 -28.09 -5.80 -6.64
N ASP A 14 -27.68 -6.98 -6.17
CA ASP A 14 -27.41 -7.24 -4.75
C ASP A 14 -26.26 -6.38 -4.22
N LEU A 15 -25.22 -6.19 -5.02
CA LEU A 15 -24.08 -5.35 -4.67
C LEU A 15 -24.47 -3.87 -4.63
N ALA A 16 -25.30 -3.41 -5.57
CA ALA A 16 -25.83 -2.06 -5.56
C ALA A 16 -26.73 -1.79 -4.36
N GLN A 17 -27.56 -2.77 -3.96
CA GLN A 17 -28.38 -2.67 -2.75
C GLN A 17 -27.53 -2.61 -1.49
N TRP A 18 -26.55 -3.50 -1.36
CA TRP A 18 -25.62 -3.50 -0.24
C TRP A 18 -24.90 -2.15 -0.12
N ALA A 19 -24.38 -1.63 -1.23
CA ALA A 19 -23.66 -0.34 -1.24
C ALA A 19 -24.55 0.83 -0.77
N ARG A 20 -25.84 0.84 -1.13
CA ARG A 20 -26.79 1.86 -0.64
C ARG A 20 -27.00 1.77 0.88
N ILE A 21 -27.16 0.54 1.40
CA ILE A 21 -27.35 0.32 2.83
C ILE A 21 -26.12 0.75 3.61
N GLU A 22 -24.93 0.37 3.15
CA GLU A 22 -23.67 0.76 3.82
C GLU A 22 -23.42 2.27 3.77
N ALA A 23 -23.73 2.92 2.65
CA ALA A 23 -23.62 4.36 2.54
C ALA A 23 -24.59 5.06 3.53
N ALA A 24 -25.83 4.57 3.64
CA ALA A 24 -26.80 5.11 4.59
C ALA A 24 -26.37 4.92 6.06
N LYS A 25 -25.78 3.77 6.41
CA LYS A 25 -25.23 3.54 7.77
C LYS A 25 -24.13 4.53 8.16
N GLN A 26 -23.39 5.04 7.18
CA GLN A 26 -22.30 5.99 7.38
C GLN A 26 -22.71 7.45 7.09
N ASP A 27 -24.01 7.72 6.92
CA ASP A 27 -24.56 9.04 6.57
C ASP A 27 -23.85 9.69 5.36
N THR A 28 -23.56 8.85 4.35
CA THR A 28 -22.83 9.23 3.15
C THR A 28 -23.58 8.78 1.90
N SER A 29 -23.17 9.30 0.74
CA SER A 29 -23.65 8.81 -0.55
C SER A 29 -22.84 7.62 -1.04
N VAL A 30 -23.44 6.77 -1.88
CA VAL A 30 -22.73 5.65 -2.54
C VAL A 30 -21.50 6.16 -3.32
N SER A 31 -21.62 7.32 -3.96
CA SER A 31 -20.49 7.94 -4.69
C SER A 31 -19.35 8.35 -3.77
N GLN A 32 -19.65 8.90 -2.58
CA GLN A 32 -18.63 9.27 -1.60
C GLN A 32 -18.00 8.03 -0.95
N LEU A 33 -18.80 7.01 -0.61
CA LEU A 33 -18.32 5.73 -0.11
C LEU A 33 -17.31 5.10 -1.09
N LEU A 34 -17.70 4.98 -2.36
CA LEU A 34 -16.82 4.44 -3.42
C LEU A 34 -15.58 5.31 -3.63
N ALA A 35 -15.72 6.64 -3.62
CA ALA A 35 -14.59 7.54 -3.74
C ALA A 35 -13.60 7.37 -2.59
N GLY A 36 -14.08 7.14 -1.36
CA GLY A 36 -13.26 6.83 -0.18
C GLY A 36 -12.47 5.55 -0.35
N ILE A 37 -13.15 4.45 -0.73
CA ILE A 37 -12.51 3.14 -0.97
C ILE A 37 -11.43 3.25 -2.06
N LEU A 38 -11.71 3.97 -3.16
CA LEU A 38 -10.75 4.18 -4.23
C LEU A 38 -9.56 5.03 -3.78
N ALA A 39 -9.81 6.09 -3.00
CA ALA A 39 -8.74 6.95 -2.47
C ALA A 39 -7.82 6.18 -1.52
N GLU A 40 -8.39 5.37 -0.62
CA GLU A 40 -7.64 4.49 0.27
C GLU A 40 -6.76 3.53 -0.53
N ARG A 41 -7.33 2.85 -1.53
CA ARG A 41 -6.59 1.92 -2.39
C ARG A 41 -5.48 2.61 -3.19
N MET A 42 -5.73 3.81 -3.72
CA MET A 42 -4.71 4.62 -4.38
C MET A 42 -3.58 5.03 -3.42
N SER A 43 -3.93 5.39 -2.18
CA SER A 43 -2.94 5.77 -1.18
C SER A 43 -2.01 4.62 -0.81
N HIS A 44 -2.56 3.42 -0.60
CA HIS A 44 -1.77 2.21 -0.33
C HIS A 44 -0.85 1.85 -1.50
N GLN A 45 -1.34 1.98 -2.74
CA GLN A 45 -0.52 1.71 -3.92
C GLN A 45 0.60 2.75 -4.08
N SER A 46 0.31 4.04 -3.85
CA SER A 46 1.30 5.10 -3.86
C SER A 46 2.35 4.95 -2.75
N ASP A 47 1.93 4.55 -1.55
CA ASP A 47 2.81 4.33 -0.42
C ASP A 47 3.76 3.17 -0.67
N TYR A 48 3.25 2.07 -1.24
CA TYR A 48 4.07 0.94 -1.66
C TYR A 48 5.08 1.35 -2.74
N GLU A 49 4.64 2.02 -3.81
CA GLU A 49 5.53 2.49 -4.87
C GLU A 49 6.58 3.47 -4.33
N ARG A 50 6.21 4.34 -3.40
CA ARG A 50 7.11 5.31 -2.77
C ARG A 50 8.11 4.61 -1.85
N ALA A 51 7.70 3.60 -1.09
CA ALA A 51 8.58 2.77 -0.28
C ALA A 51 9.55 1.95 -1.16
N MET A 52 9.06 1.36 -2.24
CA MET A 52 9.87 0.64 -3.23
C MET A 52 10.90 1.56 -3.89
N LYS A 53 10.49 2.73 -4.38
CA LYS A 53 11.42 3.72 -4.94
C LYS A 53 12.47 4.17 -3.92
N ARG A 54 12.09 4.40 -2.66
CA ARG A 54 13.06 4.74 -1.59
C ARG A 54 14.02 3.60 -1.30
N ALA A 55 13.55 2.35 -1.25
CA ALA A 55 14.38 1.18 -1.02
C ALA A 55 15.38 0.97 -2.16
N LEU A 56 14.94 1.11 -3.41
CA LEU A 56 15.80 0.97 -4.60
C LEU A 56 16.76 2.15 -4.81
N ALA A 57 16.34 3.37 -4.47
CA ALA A 57 17.19 4.57 -4.54
C ALA A 57 18.21 4.66 -3.39
N ARG A 58 18.02 3.88 -2.32
CA ARG A 58 18.96 3.82 -1.21
C ARG A 58 20.24 3.14 -1.69
N LYS A 59 21.30 3.93 -1.89
CA LYS A 59 22.65 3.38 -2.08
C LYS A 59 22.95 2.41 -0.93
N PRO A 60 23.60 1.25 -1.18
CA PRO A 60 24.03 0.36 -0.13
C PRO A 60 24.91 1.17 0.85
N PHE A 61 24.37 1.42 2.04
CA PHE A 61 25.04 2.19 3.09
C PHE A 61 26.07 1.34 3.83
N LEU A 62 25.98 0.02 3.69
CA LEU A 62 27.01 -0.91 4.11
C LEU A 62 28.10 -0.93 3.03
N LYS A 63 29.09 -0.03 3.19
CA LYS A 63 30.43 -0.34 2.72
C LYS A 63 30.92 -1.51 3.56
N LEU A 64 30.68 -2.73 3.11
CA LEU A 64 31.31 -3.91 3.70
C LEU A 64 32.81 -3.81 3.36
N HIS A 65 33.57 -3.06 4.15
CA HIS A 65 35.03 -3.08 4.10
C HIS A 65 35.47 -4.30 4.90
N GLY A 66 35.69 -5.39 4.17
CA GLY A 66 36.05 -6.68 4.71
C GLY A 66 35.59 -7.78 3.76
N ALA A 67 36.36 -8.86 3.66
CA ALA A 67 35.94 -10.07 2.96
C ALA A 67 34.55 -10.47 3.48
N ARG A 68 33.61 -10.74 2.57
CA ARG A 68 32.29 -11.25 2.93
C ARG A 68 32.50 -12.59 3.63
N LEU A 69 32.22 -12.65 4.92
CA LEU A 69 32.24 -13.91 5.64
C LEU A 69 31.16 -14.82 5.04
N THR A 70 31.51 -16.06 4.74
CA THR A 70 30.51 -17.05 4.35
C THR A 70 29.61 -17.36 5.55
N ARG A 71 28.43 -17.95 5.27
CA ARG A 71 27.48 -18.37 6.33
C ARG A 71 28.16 -19.29 7.35
N GLU A 72 29.10 -20.10 6.90
CA GLU A 72 29.87 -21.04 7.71
C GLU A 72 30.86 -20.28 8.61
N GLU A 73 31.61 -19.31 8.06
CA GLU A 73 32.58 -18.49 8.81
C GLU A 73 31.92 -17.60 9.89
N LEU A 74 30.66 -17.22 9.72
CA LEU A 74 29.88 -16.50 10.74
C LEU A 74 29.53 -17.37 11.94
N HIS A 75 29.22 -18.65 11.70
CA HIS A 75 28.83 -19.60 12.76
C HIS A 75 30.02 -20.09 13.59
N GLU A 76 31.25 -20.01 13.08
CA GLU A 76 32.45 -20.43 13.81
C GLU A 76 32.98 -19.40 14.82
N ARG A 77 32.45 -18.17 14.83
CA ARG A 77 32.81 -17.15 15.85
C ARG A 77 32.12 -17.47 17.17
N ARG A 78 32.69 -18.45 17.88
CA ARG A 78 32.17 -19.01 19.13
C ARG A 78 32.22 -18.08 20.35
N ASN A 79 32.58 -16.79 20.22
CA ASN A 79 32.82 -15.89 21.36
C ASN A 79 32.21 -14.47 21.25
N LEU A 80 30.98 -14.33 20.73
CA LEU A 80 30.18 -13.11 20.96
C LEU A 80 29.08 -13.43 21.97
N ARG A 81 29.48 -13.46 23.25
CA ARG A 81 28.60 -13.31 24.41
C ARG A 81 28.96 -12.01 25.10
#